data_AF-A0AAD0VBK5-F1
#
_entry.id   AF-A0AAD0VBK5-F1
#
_cell.length_a   1.000
_cell.length_b   1.000
_cell.length_c   1.000
_cell.angle_alpha   90.00
_cell.angle_beta   90.00
_cell.angle_gamma   90.00
#
_symmetry.space_group_name_H-M   'P 1'
#
loop_
_entity.id
_entity.type
_entity.pdbx_description
1 polymer ?
#
loop_
_entity_poly.entity_id
_entity_poly.type
_entity_poly.pdbx_seq_one_letter_code
_entity_poly.pdbx_strand_id
1 'polypeptide(L)'
;MKIVNLDKLKNMLHNRTGRLNLSDIILENCDLRNYDLSNIDFSNSNFINVRLDNVNFSNSSLKNCLLDDCSLKNANFKNSNLQTASLRRADLEGANISGANLYGAILENANLKNIKFDNMTKNFTLHCPEEGAFIAYKKCINNLIVKLLIPGDAKRVSSTMNCCRCDKAKVLEIKSFDGTKHYDEAWSTVDNDFCYKLGEWAFAKNFNEDRWYDSTGGIHFWMSEEEAKAY
;
A
#
# COMPACT_ATOMS: atom_id res chain seq x y z
N MET A 1 16.77 -0.55 17.11
CA MET A 1 15.63 0.06 17.83
C MET A 1 15.84 -0.05 19.34
N LYS A 2 15.28 0.87 20.14
CA LYS A 2 15.34 0.84 21.61
C LYS A 2 13.96 0.58 22.23
N ILE A 3 13.88 -0.26 23.25
CA ILE A 3 12.61 -0.47 23.97
C ILE A 3 12.31 0.78 24.82
N VAL A 4 11.07 1.27 24.75
CA VAL A 4 10.56 2.35 25.60
C VAL A 4 9.40 1.79 26.40
N ASN A 5 9.55 1.72 27.72
CA ASN A 5 8.45 1.29 28.58
C ASN A 5 7.41 2.42 28.75
N LEU A 6 6.23 2.05 29.26
CA LEU A 6 5.11 2.96 29.39
C LEU A 6 5.40 4.17 30.29
N ASP A 7 6.13 3.98 31.40
CA ASP A 7 6.43 5.09 32.32
C ASP A 7 7.39 6.10 31.71
N LYS A 8 8.40 5.62 30.98
CA LYS A 8 9.30 6.48 30.21
C LYS A 8 8.53 7.23 29.13
N LEU A 9 7.64 6.56 28.40
CA LEU A 9 6.80 7.21 27.40
C LEU A 9 5.90 8.29 28.03
N LYS A 10 5.22 7.98 29.14
CA LYS A 10 4.39 8.96 29.88
C LYS A 10 5.20 10.18 30.30
N ASN A 11 6.40 9.99 30.83
CA ASN A 11 7.28 11.09 31.20
C ASN A 11 7.67 11.94 29.98
N MET A 12 7.95 11.31 28.84
CA MET A 12 8.26 12.03 27.60
C MET A 12 7.05 12.81 27.06
N LEU A 13 5.85 12.25 27.16
CA LEU A 13 4.60 12.89 26.75
C LEU A 13 4.21 14.05 27.68
N HIS A 14 4.38 13.89 28.99
CA HIS A 14 4.10 14.93 29.98
C HIS A 14 4.98 16.17 29.78
N ASN A 15 6.26 15.95 29.45
CA ASN A 15 7.25 17.02 29.30
C ASN A 15 7.36 17.54 27.85
N ARG A 16 6.48 17.13 26.92
CA ARG A 16 6.60 17.53 25.52
C ARG A 16 6.22 19.01 25.34
N THR A 17 7.13 19.78 24.76
CA THR A 17 6.92 21.21 24.42
C THR A 17 6.91 21.46 22.90
N GLY A 18 6.77 20.40 22.10
CA GLY A 18 6.78 20.45 20.64
C GLY A 18 6.75 19.05 20.01
N ARG A 19 7.23 18.93 18.76
CA ARG A 19 7.35 17.64 18.08
C ARG A 19 8.31 16.72 18.83
N LEU A 20 7.81 15.59 19.29
CA LEU A 20 8.62 14.58 19.95
C LEU A 20 9.17 13.60 18.91
N ASN A 21 10.46 13.28 19.00
CA ASN A 21 11.07 12.24 18.18
C ASN A 21 11.19 10.94 18.99
N LEU A 22 10.43 9.94 18.56
CA LEU A 22 10.41 8.56 19.03
C LEU A 22 10.66 7.59 17.86
N SER A 23 11.51 7.96 16.90
CA SER A 23 11.90 7.04 15.83
C SER A 23 12.71 5.87 16.39
N ASP A 24 12.65 4.74 15.67
CA ASP A 24 13.45 3.55 15.95
C ASP A 24 13.24 3.01 17.37
N ILE A 25 11.98 3.00 17.86
CA ILE A 25 11.65 2.43 19.17
C ILE A 25 10.86 1.13 19.06
N ILE A 26 10.83 0.38 20.16
CA ILE A 26 9.92 -0.72 20.38
C ILE A 26 9.01 -0.33 21.54
N LEU A 27 7.71 -0.38 21.31
CA LEU A 27 6.67 -0.34 22.34
C LEU A 27 6.07 -1.74 22.41
N GLU A 28 6.11 -2.36 23.58
CA GLU A 28 5.65 -3.73 23.76
C GLU A 28 4.74 -3.87 24.97
N ASN A 29 3.70 -4.69 24.84
CA ASN A 29 2.83 -5.14 25.93
C ASN A 29 2.25 -3.98 26.77
N CYS A 30 1.81 -2.90 26.12
CA CYS A 30 1.32 -1.72 26.81
C CYS A 30 -0.05 -1.25 26.30
N ASP A 31 -0.74 -0.51 27.16
CA ASP A 31 -2.06 0.06 26.87
C ASP A 31 -1.92 1.58 26.66
N LEU A 32 -2.13 2.00 25.42
CA LEU A 32 -2.07 3.39 24.99
C LEU A 32 -3.44 3.89 24.51
N ARG A 33 -4.53 3.23 24.93
CA ARG A 33 -5.88 3.67 24.57
C ARG A 33 -6.13 5.10 25.04
N ASN A 34 -6.71 5.90 24.16
CA ASN A 34 -7.04 7.33 24.38
C ASN A 34 -5.81 8.25 24.57
N TYR A 35 -4.58 7.78 24.33
CA TYR A 35 -3.41 8.66 24.44
C TYR A 35 -3.37 9.67 23.31
N ASP A 36 -2.88 10.88 23.62
CA ASP A 36 -2.54 11.86 22.60
C ASP A 36 -1.10 11.69 22.13
N LEU A 37 -0.92 10.97 21.03
CA LEU A 37 0.35 10.72 20.36
C LEU A 37 0.49 11.56 19.08
N SER A 38 -0.23 12.68 18.98
CA SER A 38 -0.18 13.59 17.83
C SER A 38 1.16 14.31 17.73
N ASN A 39 1.55 14.65 16.50
CA ASN A 39 2.79 15.37 16.21
C ASN A 39 4.04 14.66 16.75
N ILE A 40 4.07 13.33 16.72
CA ILE A 40 5.22 12.53 17.14
C ILE A 40 5.81 11.82 15.92
N ASP A 41 7.13 11.74 15.88
CA ASP A 41 7.82 10.88 14.93
C ASP A 41 8.01 9.49 15.51
N PHE A 42 7.31 8.49 14.99
CA PHE A 42 7.48 7.07 15.32
C PHE A 42 8.17 6.30 14.19
N SER A 43 8.78 6.97 13.21
CA SER A 43 9.30 6.29 12.02
C SER A 43 10.21 5.11 12.38
N ASN A 44 10.08 4.00 11.65
CA ASN A 44 10.80 2.72 11.87
C ASN A 44 10.56 2.07 13.25
N SER A 45 9.44 2.36 13.92
CA SER A 45 9.13 1.77 15.23
C SER A 45 8.30 0.50 15.12
N ASN A 46 8.37 -0.32 16.17
CA ASN A 46 7.61 -1.55 16.29
C ASN A 46 6.64 -1.48 17.48
N PHE A 47 5.37 -1.78 17.24
CA PHE A 47 4.31 -1.84 18.23
C PHE A 47 3.89 -3.31 18.39
N ILE A 48 4.36 -3.96 19.45
CA ILE A 48 4.15 -5.38 19.70
C ILE A 48 3.11 -5.53 20.81
N ASN A 49 1.93 -6.08 20.50
CA ASN A 49 0.86 -6.26 21.49
C ASN A 49 0.52 -4.96 22.23
N VAL A 50 0.33 -3.88 21.47
CA VAL A 50 -0.04 -2.55 22.01
C VAL A 50 -1.50 -2.26 21.72
N ARG A 51 -2.24 -1.84 22.75
CA ARG A 51 -3.64 -1.41 22.57
C ARG A 51 -3.68 0.07 22.22
N LEU A 52 -4.22 0.40 21.06
CA LEU A 52 -4.20 1.75 20.46
C LEU A 52 -5.62 2.26 20.14
N ASP A 53 -6.66 1.70 20.76
CA ASP A 53 -8.05 2.18 20.56
C ASP A 53 -8.19 3.66 20.96
N ASN A 54 -8.88 4.44 20.13
CA ASN A 54 -9.11 5.88 20.28
C ASN A 54 -7.83 6.72 20.43
N VAL A 55 -6.66 6.18 20.08
CA VAL A 55 -5.40 6.93 20.15
C VAL A 55 -5.41 8.06 19.13
N ASN A 56 -4.82 9.20 19.49
CA ASN A 56 -4.62 10.30 18.54
C ASN A 56 -3.21 10.23 17.94
N PHE A 57 -3.09 9.82 16.68
CA PHE A 57 -1.86 9.88 15.90
C PHE A 57 -1.84 11.07 14.92
N SER A 58 -2.74 12.05 15.02
CA SER A 58 -2.85 13.09 14.00
C SER A 58 -1.53 13.84 13.77
N ASN A 59 -1.17 14.06 12.50
CA ASN A 59 0.08 14.69 12.07
C ASN A 59 1.37 13.95 12.52
N SER A 60 1.27 12.70 12.95
CA SER A 60 2.43 11.89 13.33
C SER A 60 3.05 11.20 12.11
N SER A 61 4.34 10.87 12.22
CA SER A 61 5.00 9.99 11.25
C SER A 61 5.03 8.58 11.79
N LEU A 62 4.37 7.66 11.10
CA LEU A 62 4.41 6.21 11.34
C LEU A 62 5.04 5.49 10.15
N LYS A 63 5.93 6.17 9.42
CA LYS A 63 6.60 5.61 8.26
C LYS A 63 7.40 4.36 8.65
N ASN A 64 7.29 3.29 7.87
CA ASN A 64 7.93 1.99 8.15
C ASN A 64 7.57 1.37 9.52
N CYS A 65 6.47 1.77 10.15
CA CYS A 65 6.08 1.18 11.44
C CYS A 65 5.54 -0.24 11.26
N LEU A 66 5.78 -1.08 12.26
CA LEU A 66 5.10 -2.37 12.41
C LEU A 66 3.98 -2.22 13.44
N LEU A 67 2.74 -2.32 12.98
CA LEU A 67 1.49 -2.21 13.74
C LEU A 67 0.62 -3.46 13.52
N ASP A 68 1.23 -4.57 13.12
CA ASP A 68 0.55 -5.83 12.89
C ASP A 68 -0.18 -6.28 14.17
N ASP A 69 -1.38 -6.84 14.00
CA ASP A 69 -2.24 -7.35 15.07
C ASP A 69 -2.66 -6.31 16.15
N CYS A 70 -2.32 -5.02 15.97
CA CYS A 70 -2.72 -3.98 16.92
C CYS A 70 -4.21 -3.65 16.82
N SER A 71 -4.83 -3.37 17.97
CA SER A 71 -6.19 -2.81 18.02
C SER A 71 -6.11 -1.30 17.89
N LEU A 72 -6.69 -0.75 16.83
CA LEU A 72 -6.64 0.65 16.40
C LEU A 72 -8.06 1.21 16.20
N LYS A 73 -9.04 0.69 16.95
CA LYS A 73 -10.44 1.08 16.78
C LYS A 73 -10.61 2.56 17.05
N ASN A 74 -11.27 3.27 16.14
CA ASN A 74 -11.48 4.71 16.21
C ASN A 74 -10.19 5.54 16.37
N ALA A 75 -9.01 5.00 16.05
CA ALA A 75 -7.76 5.74 16.09
C ALA A 75 -7.81 6.91 15.09
N ASN A 76 -7.21 8.03 15.46
CA ASN A 76 -7.14 9.22 14.61
C ASN A 76 -5.77 9.33 13.94
N PHE A 77 -5.70 8.98 12.66
CA PHE A 77 -4.52 9.12 11.80
C PHE A 77 -4.60 10.35 10.88
N LYS A 78 -5.45 11.34 11.17
CA LYS A 78 -5.60 12.52 10.30
C LYS A 78 -4.23 13.16 9.97
N ASN A 79 -3.96 13.38 8.68
CA ASN A 79 -2.70 13.93 8.14
C ASN A 79 -1.43 13.16 8.54
N SER A 80 -1.53 11.90 8.95
CA SER A 80 -0.37 11.11 9.36
C SER A 80 0.39 10.57 8.16
N ASN A 81 1.68 10.32 8.34
CA ASN A 81 2.47 9.58 7.35
C ASN A 81 2.47 8.09 7.71
N LEU A 82 1.75 7.26 6.95
CA LEU A 82 1.69 5.80 7.08
C LEU A 82 2.46 5.09 5.97
N GLN A 83 3.34 5.81 5.25
CA GLN A 83 4.13 5.22 4.18
C GLN A 83 4.81 3.94 4.66
N THR A 84 4.65 2.88 3.88
CA THR A 84 5.29 1.57 4.12
C THR A 84 5.05 0.98 5.51
N ALA A 85 4.03 1.43 6.24
CA ALA A 85 3.63 0.85 7.51
C ALA A 85 2.98 -0.52 7.29
N SER A 86 3.31 -1.48 8.15
CA SER A 86 2.62 -2.77 8.19
C SER A 86 1.47 -2.69 9.20
N LEU A 87 0.25 -2.95 8.72
CA LEU A 87 -1.01 -2.96 9.47
C LEU A 87 -1.72 -4.30 9.27
N ARG A 88 -0.96 -5.39 9.10
CA ARG A 88 -1.54 -6.70 8.82
C ARG A 88 -2.40 -7.14 9.99
N ARG A 89 -3.63 -7.60 9.72
CA ARG A 89 -4.59 -8.07 10.74
C ARG A 89 -4.92 -7.02 11.81
N ALA A 90 -4.57 -5.74 11.58
CA ALA A 90 -4.89 -4.67 12.51
C ALA A 90 -6.39 -4.36 12.50
N ASP A 91 -6.94 -3.99 13.65
CA ASP A 91 -8.35 -3.61 13.76
C ASP A 91 -8.51 -2.10 13.65
N LEU A 92 -8.80 -1.60 12.45
CA LEU A 92 -8.97 -0.17 12.12
C LEU A 92 -10.45 0.24 12.08
N GLU A 93 -11.36 -0.51 12.72
CA GLU A 93 -12.79 -0.20 12.71
C GLU A 93 -13.03 1.25 13.19
N GLY A 94 -13.67 2.06 12.33
CA GLY A 94 -13.99 3.46 12.65
C GLY A 94 -12.81 4.44 12.66
N ALA A 95 -11.59 4.00 12.35
CA ALA A 95 -10.40 4.85 12.32
C ALA A 95 -10.52 5.98 11.29
N ASN A 96 -9.84 7.11 11.56
CA ASN A 96 -9.82 8.27 10.67
C ASN A 96 -8.46 8.44 10.00
N ILE A 97 -8.39 8.20 8.69
CA ILE A 97 -7.20 8.37 7.84
C ILE A 97 -7.32 9.56 6.87
N SER A 98 -8.22 10.52 7.12
CA SER A 98 -8.35 11.76 6.35
C SER A 98 -6.99 12.46 6.17
N GLY A 99 -6.61 12.78 4.93
CA GLY A 99 -5.32 13.41 4.62
C GLY A 99 -4.06 12.56 4.88
N ALA A 100 -4.19 11.31 5.35
CA ALA A 100 -3.04 10.45 5.60
C ALA A 100 -2.38 9.99 4.29
N ASN A 101 -1.08 9.69 4.34
CA ASN A 101 -0.34 9.10 3.22
C ASN A 101 -0.10 7.62 3.46
N LEU A 102 -0.76 6.75 2.68
CA LEU A 102 -0.64 5.29 2.79
C LEU A 102 0.28 4.66 1.76
N TYR A 103 1.09 5.41 0.99
CA TYR A 103 1.89 4.82 -0.08
C TYR A 103 2.74 3.61 0.42
N GLY A 104 2.47 2.44 -0.14
CA GLY A 104 3.13 1.17 0.24
C GLY A 104 2.72 0.58 1.60
N ALA A 105 1.71 1.10 2.27
CA ALA A 105 1.18 0.53 3.51
C ALA A 105 0.52 -0.84 3.27
N ILE A 106 0.72 -1.79 4.19
CA ILE A 106 0.23 -3.17 4.04
C ILE A 106 -1.00 -3.37 4.91
N LEU A 107 -2.16 -3.55 4.26
CA LEU A 107 -3.48 -3.67 4.91
C LEU A 107 -4.07 -5.08 4.82
N GLU A 108 -3.25 -6.08 4.52
CA GLU A 108 -3.67 -7.48 4.40
C GLU A 108 -4.41 -7.94 5.67
N ASN A 109 -5.63 -8.44 5.50
CA ASN A 109 -6.52 -8.90 6.58
C ASN A 109 -6.87 -7.83 7.63
N ALA A 110 -6.63 -6.54 7.38
CA ALA A 110 -7.03 -5.46 8.28
C ALA A 110 -8.55 -5.27 8.30
N ASN A 111 -9.12 -4.99 9.47
CA ASN A 111 -10.53 -4.61 9.57
C ASN A 111 -10.70 -3.12 9.26
N LEU A 112 -11.21 -2.79 8.08
CA LEU A 112 -11.41 -1.41 7.61
C LEU A 112 -12.86 -0.94 7.70
N LYS A 113 -13.71 -1.65 8.45
CA LYS A 113 -15.13 -1.30 8.57
C LYS A 113 -15.29 0.13 9.11
N ASN A 114 -16.13 0.93 8.47
CA ASN A 114 -16.39 2.34 8.84
C ASN A 114 -15.15 3.24 8.85
N ILE A 115 -14.08 2.88 8.15
CA ILE A 115 -12.90 3.74 8.02
C ILE A 115 -13.28 5.08 7.36
N LYS A 116 -12.74 6.17 7.88
CA LYS A 116 -13.00 7.53 7.39
C LYS A 116 -11.78 8.00 6.59
N PHE A 117 -12.01 8.44 5.36
CA PHE A 117 -11.00 9.00 4.47
C PHE A 117 -11.63 10.16 3.67
N ASP A 118 -10.81 11.00 3.07
CA ASP A 118 -11.25 12.12 2.24
C ASP A 118 -10.44 12.21 0.94
N ASN A 119 -10.70 13.25 0.15
CA ASN A 119 -10.01 13.51 -1.11
C ASN A 119 -8.51 13.86 -0.94
N MET A 120 -8.06 14.13 0.29
CA MET A 120 -6.66 14.39 0.60
C MET A 120 -5.91 13.12 1.03
N THR A 121 -6.62 12.05 1.37
CA THR A 121 -6.04 10.74 1.68
C THR A 121 -5.33 10.18 0.45
N LYS A 122 -4.05 9.88 0.57
CA LYS A 122 -3.23 9.38 -0.54
C LYS A 122 -3.14 7.86 -0.49
N ASN A 123 -3.19 7.23 -1.67
CA ASN A 123 -2.92 5.80 -1.86
C ASN A 123 -3.85 4.87 -1.05
N PHE A 124 -5.12 5.27 -0.90
CA PHE A 124 -6.15 4.44 -0.28
C PHE A 124 -7.24 4.00 -1.28
N THR A 125 -7.65 4.88 -2.19
CA THR A 125 -8.58 4.54 -3.27
C THR A 125 -7.87 3.76 -4.37
N LEU A 126 -8.63 3.26 -5.35
CA LEU A 126 -8.04 2.60 -6.51
C LEU A 126 -7.17 3.59 -7.29
N HIS A 127 -6.02 3.09 -7.76
CA HIS A 127 -5.09 3.83 -8.61
C HIS A 127 -5.47 3.73 -10.08
N CYS A 128 -5.95 2.56 -10.52
CA CYS A 128 -6.51 2.37 -11.85
C CYS A 128 -7.95 2.93 -11.95
N PRO A 129 -8.38 3.39 -13.13
CA PRO A 129 -9.78 3.74 -13.38
C PRO A 129 -10.74 2.59 -13.05
N GLU A 130 -11.87 2.91 -12.43
CA GLU A 130 -12.90 1.90 -12.09
C GLU A 130 -13.68 1.45 -13.33
N GLU A 131 -13.93 2.38 -14.25
CA GLU A 131 -14.73 2.18 -15.46
C GLU A 131 -13.94 2.53 -16.72
N GLY A 132 -14.44 2.02 -17.86
CA GLY A 132 -13.89 2.30 -19.17
C GLY A 132 -12.62 1.49 -19.49
N ALA A 133 -12.27 1.50 -20.77
CA ALA A 133 -11.04 0.88 -21.24
C ALA A 133 -9.89 1.88 -21.20
N PHE A 134 -8.69 1.41 -20.85
CA PHE A 134 -7.50 2.27 -20.77
C PHE A 134 -6.22 1.53 -21.13
N ILE A 135 -5.16 2.29 -21.38
CA ILE A 135 -3.83 1.78 -21.67
C ILE A 135 -3.05 1.60 -20.38
N ALA A 136 -2.34 0.48 -20.28
CA ALA A 136 -1.45 0.16 -19.18
C ALA A 136 -0.16 -0.51 -19.69
N TYR A 137 0.82 -0.65 -18.82
CA TYR A 137 2.14 -1.16 -19.17
C TYR A 137 2.59 -2.26 -18.22
N LYS A 138 3.25 -3.29 -18.75
CA LYS A 138 3.86 -4.39 -17.98
C LYS A 138 5.32 -4.54 -18.39
N LYS A 139 6.23 -4.46 -17.42
CA LYS A 139 7.61 -4.92 -17.59
C LYS A 139 7.68 -6.44 -17.65
N CYS A 140 8.40 -6.95 -18.64
CA CYS A 140 8.70 -8.35 -18.84
C CYS A 140 10.22 -8.59 -18.71
N ILE A 141 10.65 -9.85 -18.76
CA ILE A 141 12.07 -10.18 -18.74
C ILE A 141 12.80 -9.54 -19.94
N ASN A 142 14.14 -9.53 -19.90
CA ASN A 142 14.99 -8.98 -20.97
C ASN A 142 14.74 -7.49 -21.26
N ASN A 143 14.30 -6.72 -20.27
CA ASN A 143 13.97 -5.30 -20.41
C ASN A 143 12.98 -5.04 -21.57
N LEU A 144 11.95 -5.87 -21.65
CA LEU A 144 10.83 -5.68 -22.56
C LEU A 144 9.68 -5.00 -21.83
N ILE A 145 8.98 -4.12 -22.54
CA ILE A 145 7.74 -3.50 -22.07
C ILE A 145 6.60 -3.96 -22.97
N VAL A 146 5.49 -4.35 -22.34
CA VAL A 146 4.25 -4.73 -22.99
C VAL A 146 3.24 -3.63 -22.79
N LYS A 147 2.72 -3.07 -23.89
CA LYS A 147 1.59 -2.16 -23.88
C LYS A 147 0.30 -2.96 -23.90
N LEU A 148 -0.56 -2.69 -22.93
CA LEU A 148 -1.79 -3.43 -22.69
C LEU A 148 -3.00 -2.52 -22.88
N LEU A 149 -4.07 -3.06 -23.46
CA LEU A 149 -5.42 -2.53 -23.32
C LEU A 149 -6.12 -3.29 -22.19
N ILE A 150 -6.45 -2.59 -21.11
CA ILE A 150 -7.34 -3.13 -20.08
C ILE A 150 -8.76 -2.80 -20.53
N PRO A 151 -9.61 -3.78 -20.87
CA PRO A 151 -10.97 -3.49 -21.34
C PRO A 151 -11.87 -3.04 -20.19
N GLY A 152 -12.96 -2.35 -20.50
CA GLY A 152 -13.89 -1.83 -19.50
C GLY A 152 -14.54 -2.89 -18.61
N ASP A 153 -14.61 -4.13 -19.07
CA ASP A 153 -15.18 -5.28 -18.36
C ASP A 153 -14.14 -6.16 -17.65
N ALA A 154 -12.86 -5.75 -17.61
CA ALA A 154 -11.84 -6.42 -16.79
C ALA A 154 -12.09 -6.17 -15.31
N LYS A 155 -11.96 -7.22 -14.49
CA LYS A 155 -11.78 -7.05 -13.05
C LYS A 155 -10.42 -6.42 -12.80
N ARG A 156 -10.36 -5.43 -11.91
CA ARG A 156 -9.14 -4.67 -11.65
C ARG A 156 -9.10 -4.12 -10.24
N VAL A 157 -7.90 -4.13 -9.66
CA VAL A 157 -7.64 -3.66 -8.30
C VAL A 157 -6.25 -3.02 -8.23
N SER A 158 -6.02 -2.21 -7.21
CA SER A 158 -4.68 -1.78 -6.78
C SER A 158 -4.68 -1.70 -5.26
N SER A 159 -3.57 -1.98 -4.59
CA SER A 159 -3.49 -1.77 -3.13
C SER A 159 -3.15 -0.31 -2.82
N THR A 160 -2.04 -0.07 -2.13
CA THR A 160 -1.54 1.24 -1.72
C THR A 160 -0.30 1.68 -2.51
N MET A 161 0.21 0.85 -3.41
CA MET A 161 1.25 1.21 -4.38
C MET A 161 0.61 1.61 -5.73
N ASN A 162 1.43 2.10 -6.67
CA ASN A 162 0.98 2.41 -8.03
C ASN A 162 0.76 1.14 -8.88
N CYS A 163 1.28 -0.01 -8.44
CA CYS A 163 1.04 -1.27 -9.12
C CYS A 163 -0.44 -1.65 -9.02
N CYS A 164 -1.03 -1.97 -10.16
CA CYS A 164 -2.40 -2.46 -10.29
C CYS A 164 -2.38 -3.91 -10.77
N ARG A 165 -3.50 -4.61 -10.61
CA ARG A 165 -3.73 -5.97 -11.09
C ARG A 165 -5.04 -6.04 -11.84
N CYS A 166 -5.09 -6.83 -12.92
CA CYS A 166 -6.34 -7.17 -13.61
C CYS A 166 -6.42 -8.67 -13.94
N ASP A 167 -7.62 -9.12 -14.28
CA ASP A 167 -7.87 -10.50 -14.71
C ASP A 167 -7.59 -10.72 -16.21
N LYS A 168 -7.74 -9.69 -17.05
CA LYS A 168 -7.50 -9.79 -18.49
C LYS A 168 -7.02 -8.48 -19.12
N ALA A 169 -6.22 -8.62 -20.18
CA ALA A 169 -5.73 -7.51 -20.98
C ALA A 169 -5.45 -7.96 -22.42
N LYS A 170 -5.60 -7.06 -23.40
CA LYS A 170 -5.15 -7.30 -24.78
C LYS A 170 -3.75 -6.73 -24.99
N VAL A 171 -2.86 -7.52 -25.59
CA VAL A 171 -1.50 -7.08 -25.91
C VAL A 171 -1.51 -6.26 -27.19
N LEU A 172 -1.06 -5.00 -27.10
CA LEU A 172 -1.06 -4.07 -28.22
C LEU A 172 0.31 -3.88 -28.86
N GLU A 173 1.38 -3.96 -28.06
CA GLU A 173 2.75 -3.75 -28.50
C GLU A 173 3.71 -4.41 -27.51
N ILE A 174 4.83 -4.92 -28.02
CA ILE A 174 5.95 -5.40 -27.22
C ILE A 174 7.22 -4.78 -27.81
N LYS A 175 8.01 -4.10 -26.96
CA LYS A 175 9.24 -3.42 -27.39
C LYS A 175 10.32 -3.44 -26.31
N SER A 176 11.56 -3.19 -26.71
CA SER A 176 12.67 -2.94 -25.78
C SER A 176 12.46 -1.63 -25.01
N PHE A 177 13.10 -1.49 -23.84
CA PHE A 177 12.97 -0.28 -23.01
C PHE A 177 13.37 1.03 -23.71
N ASP A 178 14.32 0.98 -24.64
CA ASP A 178 14.73 2.13 -25.46
C ASP A 178 13.80 2.36 -26.67
N GLY A 179 12.83 1.47 -26.90
CA GLY A 179 11.89 1.52 -28.01
C GLY A 179 12.49 1.21 -29.39
N THR A 180 13.75 0.74 -29.47
CA THR A 180 14.42 0.53 -30.76
C THR A 180 14.09 -0.80 -31.43
N LYS A 181 13.61 -1.79 -30.67
CA LYS A 181 13.26 -3.13 -31.16
C LYS A 181 11.84 -3.50 -30.75
N HIS A 182 11.13 -4.17 -31.67
CA HIS A 182 9.79 -4.71 -31.46
C HIS A 182 9.82 -6.24 -31.52
N TYR A 183 8.88 -6.87 -30.82
CA TYR A 183 8.82 -8.31 -30.63
C TYR A 183 7.37 -8.81 -30.74
N ASP A 184 7.22 -10.10 -31.04
CA ASP A 184 5.91 -10.76 -31.04
C ASP A 184 5.58 -11.39 -29.68
N GLU A 185 6.59 -11.62 -28.83
CA GLU A 185 6.46 -12.33 -27.56
C GLU A 185 7.28 -11.68 -26.43
N ALA A 186 6.77 -11.76 -25.20
CA ALA A 186 7.47 -11.35 -23.98
C ALA A 186 7.05 -12.20 -22.78
N TRP A 187 8.01 -12.62 -21.96
CA TRP A 187 7.75 -13.49 -20.80
C TRP A 187 7.63 -12.68 -19.51
N SER A 188 6.70 -13.10 -18.66
CA SER A 188 6.45 -12.47 -17.36
C SER A 188 7.69 -12.50 -16.46
N THR A 189 7.86 -11.46 -15.63
CA THR A 189 8.92 -11.39 -14.61
C THR A 189 8.65 -12.25 -13.38
N VAL A 190 7.44 -12.80 -13.24
CA VAL A 190 7.00 -13.53 -12.04
C VAL A 190 6.68 -15.00 -12.35
N ASP A 191 6.14 -15.26 -13.54
CA ASP A 191 5.75 -16.60 -13.99
C ASP A 191 6.48 -16.89 -15.31
N ASN A 192 7.51 -17.74 -15.24
CA ASN A 192 8.34 -18.04 -16.41
C ASN A 192 7.59 -18.80 -17.51
N ASP A 193 6.44 -19.39 -17.20
CA ASP A 193 5.61 -20.11 -18.16
C ASP A 193 4.57 -19.19 -18.83
N PHE A 194 4.42 -17.94 -18.35
CA PHE A 194 3.47 -16.99 -18.90
C PHE A 194 4.12 -16.09 -19.98
N CYS A 195 3.63 -16.23 -21.21
CA CYS A 195 4.05 -15.44 -22.37
C CYS A 195 2.92 -14.50 -22.86
N TYR A 196 3.24 -13.22 -22.98
CA TYR A 196 2.40 -12.22 -23.65
C TYR A 196 2.70 -12.26 -25.14
N LYS A 197 1.66 -12.38 -25.98
CA LYS A 197 1.78 -12.47 -27.44
C LYS A 197 1.07 -11.31 -28.11
N LEU A 198 1.72 -10.68 -29.08
CA LEU A 198 1.21 -9.51 -29.79
C LEU A 198 -0.17 -9.77 -30.40
N GLY A 199 -1.14 -8.91 -30.10
CA GLY A 199 -2.51 -8.99 -30.61
C GLY A 199 -3.43 -9.95 -29.84
N GLU A 200 -2.87 -10.83 -29.00
CA GLU A 200 -3.64 -11.80 -28.22
C GLU A 200 -4.15 -11.23 -26.89
N TRP A 201 -5.08 -11.97 -26.29
CA TRP A 201 -5.61 -11.71 -24.96
C TRP A 201 -4.81 -12.49 -23.91
N ALA A 202 -4.29 -11.77 -22.92
CA ALA A 202 -3.71 -12.32 -21.71
C ALA A 202 -4.79 -12.50 -20.64
N PHE A 203 -4.79 -13.63 -19.94
CA PHE A 203 -5.75 -13.96 -18.88
C PHE A 203 -5.04 -14.46 -17.62
N ALA A 204 -5.34 -13.86 -16.47
CA ALA A 204 -4.91 -14.33 -15.16
C ALA A 204 -6.00 -15.17 -14.48
N LYS A 205 -5.89 -16.50 -14.58
CA LYS A 205 -6.83 -17.44 -13.97
C LYS A 205 -6.87 -17.38 -12.43
N ASN A 206 -5.80 -16.89 -11.81
CA ASN A 206 -5.63 -16.77 -10.36
C ASN A 206 -5.88 -15.34 -9.85
N PHE A 207 -6.59 -14.49 -10.60
CA PHE A 207 -6.87 -13.13 -10.18
C PHE A 207 -7.54 -13.07 -8.81
N ASN A 208 -6.98 -12.28 -7.90
CA ASN A 208 -7.54 -12.05 -6.58
C ASN A 208 -8.20 -10.66 -6.49
N GLU A 209 -9.50 -10.65 -6.21
CA GLU A 209 -10.30 -9.43 -6.03
C GLU A 209 -10.02 -8.71 -4.71
N ASP A 210 -9.41 -9.38 -3.72
CA ASP A 210 -8.94 -8.69 -2.53
C ASP A 210 -7.75 -7.81 -2.89
N ARG A 211 -8.01 -6.49 -2.94
CA ARG A 211 -7.01 -5.49 -3.26
C ARG A 211 -5.92 -5.38 -2.20
N TRP A 212 -6.17 -5.81 -0.95
CA TRP A 212 -5.21 -5.70 0.14
C TRP A 212 -4.20 -6.84 0.17
N TYR A 213 -4.50 -7.94 -0.53
CA TYR A 213 -3.54 -9.01 -0.79
C TYR A 213 -2.73 -8.62 -2.04
N ASP A 214 -1.69 -7.79 -1.84
CA ASP A 214 -1.02 -7.02 -2.90
C ASP A 214 -0.02 -7.84 -3.74
N SER A 215 0.59 -8.90 -3.19
CA SER A 215 1.54 -9.78 -3.89
C SER A 215 0.89 -11.06 -4.38
N THR A 216 -0.14 -10.94 -5.23
CA THR A 216 -1.05 -12.05 -5.55
C THR A 216 -1.38 -12.14 -7.03
N GLY A 217 -2.16 -13.16 -7.40
CA GLY A 217 -2.49 -13.42 -8.80
C GLY A 217 -3.19 -12.26 -9.51
N GLY A 218 -2.88 -12.14 -10.79
CA GLY A 218 -3.31 -11.05 -11.66
C GLY A 218 -2.22 -10.64 -12.63
N ILE A 219 -2.63 -10.06 -13.77
CA ILE A 219 -1.72 -9.33 -14.65
C ILE A 219 -1.39 -8.03 -13.94
N HIS A 220 -0.16 -7.93 -13.44
CA HIS A 220 0.33 -6.72 -12.81
C HIS A 220 0.60 -5.66 -13.87
N PHE A 221 0.19 -4.41 -13.66
CA PHE A 221 0.40 -3.34 -14.62
C PHE A 221 0.58 -2.00 -13.92
N TRP A 222 1.09 -1.03 -14.69
CA TRP A 222 1.24 0.36 -14.28
C TRP A 222 0.56 1.28 -15.29
N MET A 223 0.21 2.48 -14.83
CA MET A 223 -0.55 3.44 -15.65
C MET A 223 0.34 4.16 -16.65
N SER A 224 1.65 4.26 -16.39
CA SER A 224 2.63 4.78 -17.34
C SER A 224 3.74 3.78 -17.68
N GLU A 225 4.38 4.03 -18.83
CA GLU A 225 5.52 3.25 -19.29
C GLU A 225 6.73 3.47 -18.35
N GLU A 226 6.91 4.68 -17.84
CA GLU A 226 7.97 5.07 -16.92
C GLU A 226 7.85 4.34 -15.59
N GLU A 227 6.64 4.26 -15.03
CA GLU A 227 6.37 3.54 -13.79
C GLU A 227 6.67 2.05 -13.94
N ALA A 228 6.23 1.43 -15.05
CA ALA A 228 6.49 0.03 -15.31
C ALA A 228 7.99 -0.27 -15.48
N LYS A 229 8.77 0.64 -16.09
CA LYS A 229 10.22 0.48 -16.25
C LYS A 229 10.98 0.63 -14.93
N ALA A 230 10.51 1.50 -14.05
CA ALA A 230 11.16 1.81 -12.77
C ALA A 230 11.00 0.70 -11.72
N TYR A 231 9.99 -0.16 -11.87
CA TYR A 231 9.79 -1.37 -11.08
C TYR A 231 10.74 -2.49 -11.51
#